data_AF-A0A357AIR2-F1
#
_entry.id   AF-A0A357AIR2-F1
#
_cell.length_a   1.000
_cell.length_b   1.000
_cell.length_c   1.000
_cell.angle_alpha   90.00
_cell.angle_beta   90.00
_cell.angle_gamma   90.00
#
_symmetry.space_group_name_H-M   'P 1'
#
loop_
_entity.id
_entity.type
_entity.pdbx_description
1 polymer ?
#
loop_
_entity_poly.entity_id
_entity_poly.type
_entity_poly.pdbx_seq_one_letter_code
_entity_poly.pdbx_strand_id
1 'polypeptide(L)'
;MDTNRLEKIRSEIDALDRELAGLIEKRMDLVSLVAEYKSRNNVNVLDAKREEKVIENALSVVSNADYSNSIRAAFESIMALSREYQRKKIKNKGVGAKRYALIGEHLSHSMSVPVHEAFFSEAGIQDSYELMEIPRNELPGVLCRLKAEGFSGINVTIPYKTEIMSQLDSVSAEAERIGAVNTILLDEKFKGYNTDYGGF
;
A
#
# COMPACT_ATOMS: atom_id res chain seq x y z
N MET A 1 -36.68 27.06 34.76
CA MET A 1 -36.18 25.92 35.56
C MET A 1 -35.85 24.69 34.70
N ASP A 2 -36.30 24.60 33.44
CA ASP A 2 -36.16 23.38 32.62
C ASP A 2 -34.87 23.33 31.76
N THR A 3 -34.28 24.49 31.44
CA THR A 3 -33.03 24.60 30.66
C THR A 3 -31.84 23.93 31.35
N ASN A 4 -31.75 24.03 32.67
CA ASN A 4 -30.63 23.45 33.45
C ASN A 4 -30.66 21.91 33.44
N ARG A 5 -31.85 21.29 33.42
CA ARG A 5 -31.99 19.84 33.33
C ARG A 5 -31.60 19.30 31.96
N LEU A 6 -32.02 20.00 30.89
CA LEU A 6 -31.65 19.64 29.53
C LEU A 6 -30.13 19.78 29.29
N GLU A 7 -29.52 20.85 29.80
CA GLU A 7 -28.07 21.05 29.73
C GLU A 7 -27.30 19.95 30.45
N LYS A 8 -27.78 19.51 31.62
CA LYS A 8 -27.16 18.39 32.33
C LYS A 8 -27.23 17.08 31.54
N ILE A 9 -28.38 16.76 30.95
CA ILE A 9 -28.55 15.56 30.11
C ILE A 9 -27.61 15.61 28.90
N ARG A 10 -27.50 16.77 28.24
CA ARG A 10 -26.57 16.95 27.11
C ARG A 10 -25.11 16.77 27.53
N SER A 11 -24.72 17.32 28.67
CA SER A 11 -23.36 17.13 29.19
C SER A 11 -23.05 15.67 29.51
N GLU A 12 -24.04 14.89 29.96
CA GLU A 12 -23.89 13.45 30.17
C GLU A 12 -23.74 12.70 28.83
N ILE A 13 -24.51 13.09 27.79
CA ILE A 13 -24.34 12.57 26.42
C ILE A 13 -22.95 12.89 25.87
N ASP A 14 -22.49 14.14 26.01
CA ASP A 14 -21.17 14.56 25.51
C ASP A 14 -20.01 13.82 26.19
N ALA A 15 -20.19 13.37 27.43
CA ALA A 15 -19.22 12.53 28.12
C ALA A 15 -19.20 11.11 27.53
N LEU A 16 -20.37 10.51 27.32
CA LEU A 16 -20.51 9.19 26.70
C LEU A 16 -20.00 9.17 25.25
N ASP A 17 -20.26 10.22 24.48
CA ASP A 17 -19.82 10.33 23.09
C ASP A 17 -18.29 10.41 22.99
N ARG A 18 -17.62 11.06 23.95
CA ARG A 18 -16.15 11.06 24.04
C ARG A 18 -15.60 9.67 24.33
N GLU A 19 -16.22 8.92 25.23
CA GLU A 19 -15.83 7.54 25.49
C GLU A 19 -16.06 6.65 24.26
N LEU A 20 -17.20 6.80 23.59
CA LEU A 20 -17.53 6.08 22.36
C LEU A 20 -16.51 6.37 21.25
N ALA A 21 -16.12 7.62 21.06
CA ALA A 21 -15.09 8.00 20.09
C ALA A 21 -13.76 7.27 20.37
N GLY A 22 -13.30 7.27 21.63
CA GLY A 22 -12.08 6.55 22.02
C GLY A 22 -12.19 5.03 21.85
N LEU A 23 -13.36 4.44 22.07
CA LEU A 23 -13.60 3.02 21.82
C LEU A 23 -13.61 2.70 20.33
N ILE A 24 -14.19 3.56 19.49
CA ILE A 24 -14.17 3.42 18.04
C ILE A 24 -12.73 3.50 17.52
N GLU A 25 -11.92 4.43 18.02
CA GLU A 25 -10.50 4.55 17.65
C GLU A 25 -9.72 3.26 17.97
N LYS A 26 -9.77 2.79 19.22
CA LYS A 26 -9.13 1.52 19.62
C LYS A 26 -9.61 0.33 18.77
N ARG A 27 -10.89 0.30 18.42
CA ARG A 27 -11.45 -0.72 17.54
C ARG A 27 -10.86 -0.60 16.12
N MET A 28 -10.68 0.62 15.62
CA MET A 28 -10.07 0.86 14.30
C MET A 28 -8.60 0.41 14.24
N ASP A 29 -7.84 0.54 15.33
CA ASP A 29 -6.49 -0.01 15.43
C ASP A 29 -6.49 -1.54 15.27
N LEU A 30 -7.43 -2.23 15.91
CA LEU A 30 -7.58 -3.69 15.75
C LEU A 30 -8.04 -4.07 14.34
N VAL A 31 -8.96 -3.31 13.74
CA VAL A 31 -9.38 -3.49 12.35
C VAL A 31 -8.20 -3.32 11.39
N SER A 32 -7.29 -2.39 11.69
CA SER A 32 -6.06 -2.16 10.95
C SER A 32 -5.14 -3.38 10.98
N LEU A 33 -4.99 -4.06 12.12
CA LEU A 33 -4.25 -5.34 12.22
C LEU A 33 -4.94 -6.48 11.45
N VAL A 34 -6.27 -6.56 11.52
CA VAL A 34 -7.06 -7.54 10.74
C VAL A 34 -6.88 -7.32 9.24
N ALA A 35 -6.84 -6.06 8.78
CA ALA A 35 -6.59 -5.72 7.39
C ALA A 35 -5.23 -6.28 6.92
N GLU A 36 -4.20 -6.14 7.74
CA GLU A 36 -2.85 -6.64 7.45
C GLU A 36 -2.79 -8.15 7.39
N TYR A 37 -3.42 -8.81 8.36
CA TYR A 37 -3.53 -10.27 8.36
C TYR A 37 -4.25 -10.78 7.10
N LYS A 38 -5.41 -10.20 6.78
CA LYS A 38 -6.19 -10.60 5.60
C LYS A 38 -5.43 -10.36 4.30
N SER A 39 -4.70 -9.24 4.21
CA SER A 39 -3.84 -8.93 3.06
C SER A 39 -2.72 -9.97 2.89
N ARG A 40 -2.03 -10.37 3.97
CA ARG A 40 -0.93 -11.35 3.93
C ARG A 40 -1.39 -12.77 3.59
N ASN A 41 -2.61 -13.13 3.99
CA ASN A 41 -3.15 -14.48 3.85
C ASN A 41 -4.17 -14.61 2.69
N ASN A 42 -4.31 -13.58 1.85
CA ASN A 42 -5.26 -13.53 0.73
C ASN A 42 -6.72 -13.86 1.15
N VAL A 43 -7.15 -13.36 2.31
CA VAL A 43 -8.50 -13.58 2.87
C VAL A 43 -9.42 -12.42 2.50
N ASN A 44 -10.67 -12.72 2.17
CA ASN A 44 -11.67 -11.71 1.83
C ASN A 44 -11.96 -10.76 3.01
N VAL A 45 -12.15 -9.47 2.71
CA VAL A 45 -12.55 -8.47 3.70
C VAL A 45 -13.93 -8.77 4.27
N LEU A 46 -14.88 -9.20 3.43
CA LEU A 46 -16.23 -9.54 3.88
C LEU A 46 -16.28 -10.95 4.48
N ASP A 47 -16.75 -11.04 5.72
CA ASP A 47 -17.10 -12.28 6.39
C ASP A 47 -18.49 -12.11 7.05
N ALA A 48 -19.53 -12.47 6.31
CA ALA A 48 -20.92 -12.28 6.73
C ALA A 48 -21.26 -13.07 8.02
N LYS A 49 -20.70 -14.27 8.19
CA LYS A 49 -20.95 -15.09 9.39
C LYS A 49 -20.34 -14.46 10.62
N ARG A 50 -19.13 -13.91 10.49
CA ARG A 50 -18.46 -13.21 11.59
C ARG A 50 -19.20 -11.93 11.99
N GLU A 51 -19.67 -11.17 11.00
CA GLU A 51 -20.39 -9.91 11.23
C GLU A 51 -21.75 -10.13 11.91
N GLU A 52 -22.54 -11.13 11.50
CA GLU A 52 -23.80 -11.45 12.19
C GLU A 52 -23.55 -11.79 13.66
N LYS A 53 -22.51 -12.59 13.94
CA LYS A 53 -22.11 -12.91 15.31
C LYS A 53 -21.67 -11.70 16.14
N VAL A 54 -21.12 -10.65 15.51
CA VAL A 54 -20.82 -9.38 16.23
C VAL A 54 -22.12 -8.71 16.65
N ILE A 55 -23.10 -8.66 15.76
CA ILE A 55 -24.41 -8.03 16.05
C ILE A 55 -25.13 -8.81 17.15
N GLU A 56 -25.19 -10.14 17.06
CA GLU A 56 -25.78 -10.98 18.10
C GLU A 56 -25.15 -10.74 19.47
N ASN A 57 -23.82 -10.68 19.54
CA ASN A 57 -23.10 -10.39 20.78
C ASN A 57 -23.37 -8.96 21.29
N ALA A 58 -23.53 -7.99 20.41
CA ALA A 58 -23.85 -6.62 20.79
C ALA A 58 -25.29 -6.49 21.30
N LEU A 59 -26.24 -7.22 20.70
CA LEU A 59 -27.64 -7.20 21.09
C LEU A 59 -27.92 -7.99 22.37
N SER A 60 -27.13 -9.01 22.70
CA SER A 60 -27.34 -9.84 23.89
C SER A 60 -27.17 -9.08 25.22
N VAL A 61 -26.47 -7.94 25.20
CA VAL A 61 -26.26 -7.08 26.37
C VAL A 61 -27.26 -5.92 26.45
N VAL A 62 -28.16 -5.79 25.46
CA VAL A 62 -29.15 -4.70 25.41
C VAL A 62 -30.37 -5.08 26.24
N SER A 63 -30.58 -4.35 27.35
CA SER A 63 -31.71 -4.62 28.25
C SER A 63 -33.02 -3.96 27.80
N ASN A 64 -32.96 -2.86 27.05
CA ASN A 64 -34.14 -2.17 26.54
C ASN A 64 -34.42 -2.59 25.09
N ALA A 65 -35.52 -3.33 24.88
CA ALA A 65 -35.91 -3.86 23.58
C ALA A 65 -36.11 -2.77 22.52
N ASP A 66 -36.58 -1.57 22.90
CA ASP A 66 -36.84 -0.46 21.99
C ASP A 66 -35.56 0.05 21.30
N TYR A 67 -34.39 -0.16 21.90
CA TYR A 67 -33.11 0.30 21.37
C TYR A 67 -32.42 -0.74 20.47
N SER A 68 -32.93 -1.97 20.40
CA SER A 68 -32.31 -3.08 19.68
C SER A 68 -32.08 -2.75 18.20
N ASN A 69 -33.08 -2.15 17.54
CA ASN A 69 -32.98 -1.77 16.13
C ASN A 69 -31.94 -0.66 15.91
N SER A 70 -31.92 0.36 16.78
CA SER A 70 -30.97 1.46 16.71
C SER A 70 -29.53 0.99 16.93
N ILE A 71 -29.33 0.09 17.89
CA ILE A 71 -28.01 -0.49 18.19
C ILE A 71 -27.55 -1.38 17.03
N ARG A 72 -28.42 -2.22 16.47
CA ARG A 72 -28.11 -3.00 15.27
C ARG A 72 -27.63 -2.10 14.13
N ALA A 73 -28.38 -1.06 13.79
CA ALA A 73 -28.04 -0.13 12.72
C ALA A 73 -26.70 0.59 12.96
N ALA A 74 -26.40 0.96 14.21
CA ALA A 74 -25.12 1.55 14.58
C ALA A 74 -23.95 0.58 14.34
N PHE A 75 -24.07 -0.68 14.77
CA PHE A 75 -23.04 -1.71 14.55
C PHE A 75 -22.86 -2.05 13.06
N GLU A 76 -23.95 -2.14 12.29
CA GLU A 76 -23.89 -2.32 10.83
C GLU A 76 -23.13 -1.18 10.16
N SER A 77 -23.40 0.07 10.57
CA SER A 77 -22.70 1.26 10.06
C SER A 77 -21.21 1.24 10.41
N ILE A 78 -20.87 0.93 11.66
CA ILE A 78 -19.48 0.77 12.12
C ILE A 78 -18.76 -0.30 11.29
N MET A 79 -19.41 -1.45 11.05
CA MET A 79 -18.84 -2.54 10.25
C MET A 79 -18.67 -2.14 8.78
N ALA A 80 -19.62 -1.41 8.21
CA ALA A 80 -19.48 -0.85 6.86
C ALA A 80 -18.26 0.06 6.72
N LEU A 81 -18.10 1.01 7.64
CA LEU A 81 -16.93 1.90 7.69
C LEU A 81 -15.62 1.10 7.89
N SER A 82 -15.66 0.05 8.72
CA SER A 82 -14.52 -0.83 8.94
C SER A 82 -14.10 -1.57 7.68
N ARG A 83 -15.07 -2.07 6.89
CA ARG A 83 -14.79 -2.73 5.60
C ARG A 83 -14.23 -1.74 4.59
N GLU A 84 -14.77 -0.54 4.53
CA GLU A 84 -14.26 0.51 3.65
C GLU A 84 -12.82 0.87 3.99
N TYR A 85 -12.52 1.08 5.27
CA TYR A 85 -11.17 1.31 5.75
C TYR A 85 -10.22 0.15 5.42
N GLN A 86 -10.63 -1.10 5.69
CA GLN A 86 -9.87 -2.30 5.29
C GLN A 86 -9.61 -2.31 3.78
N ARG A 87 -10.62 -2.07 2.94
CA ARG A 87 -10.47 -2.01 1.48
C ARG A 87 -9.53 -0.91 1.05
N LYS A 88 -9.63 0.29 1.62
CA LYS A 88 -8.72 1.42 1.34
C LYS A 88 -7.30 1.10 1.78
N LYS A 89 -7.09 0.52 2.96
CA LYS A 89 -5.77 0.13 3.45
C LYS A 89 -5.18 -1.01 2.62
N ILE A 90 -5.98 -2.00 2.23
CA ILE A 90 -5.56 -3.11 1.36
C ILE A 90 -5.32 -2.61 -0.08
N LYS A 91 -6.09 -1.65 -0.60
CA LYS A 91 -5.86 -1.00 -1.90
C LYS A 91 -4.65 -0.06 -1.89
N ASN A 92 -4.43 0.68 -0.81
CA ASN A 92 -3.23 1.51 -0.61
C ASN A 92 -1.98 0.65 -0.39
N LYS A 93 -2.13 -0.57 0.16
CA LYS A 93 -1.15 -1.66 0.10
C LYS A 93 -1.25 -2.52 -1.19
N GLY A 94 -2.15 -2.16 -2.11
CA GLY A 94 -2.39 -2.77 -3.40
C GLY A 94 -1.58 -2.13 -4.52
N VAL A 95 -0.86 -1.06 -4.20
CA VAL A 95 0.55 -1.02 -4.57
C VAL A 95 1.23 -1.94 -3.56
N GLY A 96 1.44 -3.21 -3.92
CA GLY A 96 2.30 -4.07 -3.10
C GLY A 96 3.65 -3.39 -2.90
N ALA A 97 4.42 -3.80 -1.88
CA ALA A 97 5.83 -3.42 -1.76
C ALA A 97 6.46 -3.40 -3.15
N LYS A 98 6.78 -2.21 -3.67
CA LYS A 98 7.21 -2.14 -5.05
C LYS A 98 8.56 -2.82 -5.13
N ARG A 99 8.68 -3.71 -6.10
CA ARG A 99 9.94 -4.39 -6.37
C ARG A 99 10.70 -3.58 -7.40
N TYR A 100 11.95 -3.27 -7.07
CA TYR A 100 12.90 -2.65 -7.96
C TYR A 100 14.13 -3.53 -8.09
N ALA A 101 14.89 -3.31 -9.15
CA ALA A 101 16.16 -4.01 -9.30
C ALA A 101 17.18 -3.22 -10.11
N LEU A 102 18.44 -3.57 -9.94
CA LEU A 102 19.50 -3.24 -10.88
C LEU A 102 19.74 -4.43 -11.81
N ILE A 103 19.70 -4.21 -13.12
CA ILE A 103 20.13 -5.19 -14.12
C ILE A 103 21.49 -4.84 -14.74
N GLY A 104 22.30 -5.85 -14.99
CA GLY A 104 23.63 -5.75 -15.61
C GLY A 104 24.21 -7.14 -15.89
N GLU A 105 25.40 -7.21 -16.49
CA GLU A 105 26.05 -8.51 -16.77
C GLU A 105 26.78 -9.05 -15.54
N HIS A 106 27.42 -8.17 -14.76
CA HIS A 106 28.12 -8.49 -13.52
C HIS A 106 27.84 -7.40 -12.47
N LEU A 107 27.29 -7.79 -11.30
CA LEU A 107 26.73 -6.86 -10.30
C LEU A 107 27.28 -7.04 -8.88
N SER A 108 28.15 -8.02 -8.63
CA SER A 108 28.62 -8.43 -7.29
C SER A 108 29.17 -7.33 -6.37
N HIS A 109 29.59 -6.17 -6.90
CA HIS A 109 30.12 -5.03 -6.13
C HIS A 109 29.21 -3.79 -6.15
N SER A 110 27.96 -3.91 -6.58
CA SER A 110 27.06 -2.77 -6.65
C SER A 110 26.61 -2.30 -5.26
N MET A 111 26.75 -1.00 -5.01
CA MET A 111 26.23 -0.34 -3.81
C MET A 111 24.76 0.08 -3.95
N SER A 112 24.10 -0.22 -5.07
CA SER A 112 22.70 0.20 -5.28
C SER A 112 21.76 -0.37 -4.21
N VAL A 113 21.89 -1.65 -3.84
CA VAL A 113 21.04 -2.27 -2.81
C VAL A 113 21.11 -1.50 -1.48
N PRO A 114 22.28 -1.38 -0.81
CA PRO A 114 22.34 -0.70 0.49
C PRO A 114 21.94 0.78 0.41
N VAL A 115 22.22 1.45 -0.72
CA VAL A 115 21.80 2.85 -0.93
C VAL A 115 20.27 2.96 -1.02
N HIS A 116 19.61 2.13 -1.82
CA HIS A 116 18.16 2.15 -1.96
C HIS A 116 17.44 1.69 -0.68
N GLU A 117 17.96 0.66 -0.01
CA GLU A 117 17.44 0.22 1.28
C GLU A 117 17.52 1.33 2.34
N ALA A 118 18.62 2.08 2.39
CA ALA A 118 18.75 3.23 3.29
C ALA A 118 17.71 4.32 2.98
N PHE A 119 17.50 4.65 1.69
CA PHE A 119 16.49 5.62 1.29
C PHE A 119 15.07 5.16 1.62
N PHE A 120 14.74 3.88 1.38
CA PHE A 120 13.43 3.34 1.70
C PHE A 120 13.19 3.36 3.21
N SER A 121 14.19 2.98 4.01
CA SER A 121 14.13 3.02 5.46
C SER A 121 13.89 4.44 5.98
N GLU A 122 14.68 5.42 5.52
CA GLU A 122 14.55 6.83 5.94
C GLU A 122 13.20 7.43 5.55
N ALA A 123 12.68 7.08 4.37
CA ALA A 123 11.40 7.57 3.87
C ALA A 123 10.18 6.81 4.42
N GLY A 124 10.38 5.77 5.25
CA GLY A 124 9.29 4.90 5.72
C GLY A 124 8.60 4.10 4.61
N ILE A 125 9.29 3.86 3.50
CA ILE A 125 8.81 3.12 2.34
C ILE A 125 9.10 1.63 2.53
N GLN A 126 8.09 0.79 2.33
CA GLN A 126 8.21 -0.68 2.43
C GLN A 126 8.40 -1.33 1.05
N ASP A 127 9.35 -0.81 0.27
CA ASP A 127 9.70 -1.32 -1.07
C ASP A 127 10.97 -2.18 -0.98
N SER A 128 11.26 -2.98 -2.03
CA SER A 128 12.45 -3.84 -2.09
C SER A 128 13.31 -3.52 -3.30
N TYR A 129 14.62 -3.68 -3.17
CA TYR A 129 15.58 -3.48 -4.26
C TYR A 129 16.54 -4.67 -4.34
N GLU A 130 16.73 -5.27 -5.52
CA GLU A 130 17.63 -6.41 -5.70
C GLU A 130 18.58 -6.27 -6.90
N LEU A 131 19.60 -7.13 -6.96
CA LEU A 131 20.52 -7.22 -8.09
C LEU A 131 20.12 -8.41 -8.96
N MET A 132 20.05 -8.21 -10.27
CA MET A 132 19.76 -9.28 -11.22
C MET A 132 20.78 -9.27 -12.36
N GLU A 133 21.67 -10.25 -12.34
CA GLU A 133 22.60 -10.47 -13.45
C GLU A 133 21.84 -11.12 -14.61
N ILE A 134 21.77 -10.41 -15.73
CA ILE A 134 21.05 -10.83 -16.93
C ILE A 134 22.08 -11.15 -18.01
N PRO A 135 22.15 -12.39 -18.53
CA PRO A 135 22.95 -12.71 -19.71
C PRO A 135 22.50 -11.90 -20.93
N ARG A 136 23.44 -11.46 -21.79
CA ARG A 136 23.11 -10.60 -22.95
C ARG A 136 22.03 -11.20 -23.86
N ASN A 137 22.03 -12.52 -24.05
CA ASN A 137 21.04 -13.23 -24.86
C ASN A 137 19.63 -13.24 -24.25
N GLU A 138 19.48 -12.90 -22.97
CA GLU A 138 18.18 -12.74 -22.29
C GLU A 138 17.73 -11.28 -22.18
N LEU A 139 18.57 -10.32 -22.62
CA LEU A 139 18.19 -8.91 -22.61
C LEU A 139 16.92 -8.63 -23.44
N PRO A 140 16.73 -9.24 -24.64
CA PRO A 140 15.48 -9.08 -25.38
C PRO A 140 14.28 -9.62 -24.58
N GLY A 141 13.29 -8.75 -24.32
CA GLY A 141 12.07 -9.14 -23.60
C GLY A 141 12.19 -9.08 -22.07
N VAL A 142 13.35 -8.70 -21.53
CA VAL A 142 13.58 -8.59 -20.08
C VAL A 142 12.57 -7.65 -19.41
N LEU A 143 12.21 -6.53 -20.03
CA LEU A 143 11.27 -5.56 -19.45
C LEU A 143 9.87 -6.17 -19.28
N CYS A 144 9.42 -6.94 -20.27
CA CYS A 144 8.14 -7.65 -20.21
C CYS A 144 8.16 -8.73 -19.11
N ARG A 145 9.25 -9.49 -19.01
CA ARG A 145 9.44 -10.50 -17.97
C ARG A 145 9.38 -9.88 -16.58
N LEU A 146 10.18 -8.83 -16.33
CA LEU A 146 10.24 -8.18 -15.02
C LEU A 146 8.92 -7.49 -14.65
N LYS A 147 8.22 -6.87 -15.62
CA LYS A 147 6.86 -6.37 -15.37
C LYS A 147 5.91 -7.49 -14.95
N ALA A 148 5.95 -8.65 -15.60
CA ALA A 148 5.12 -9.81 -15.26
C ALA A 148 5.48 -10.41 -13.88
N GLU A 149 6.73 -10.31 -13.45
CA GLU A 149 7.22 -10.70 -12.12
C GLU A 149 6.89 -9.67 -11.01
N GLY A 150 6.25 -8.55 -11.37
CA GLY A 150 5.77 -7.54 -10.42
C GLY A 150 6.76 -6.41 -10.11
N PHE A 151 7.81 -6.24 -10.92
CA PHE A 151 8.72 -5.09 -10.77
C PHE A 151 8.05 -3.81 -11.26
N SER A 152 8.21 -2.73 -10.48
CA SER A 152 7.66 -1.40 -10.77
C SER A 152 8.64 -0.49 -11.50
N GLY A 153 9.94 -0.80 -11.43
CA GLY A 153 10.99 -0.04 -12.10
C GLY A 153 12.33 -0.74 -11.93
N ILE A 154 13.28 -0.42 -12.81
CA ILE A 154 14.63 -0.97 -12.75
C ILE A 154 15.67 0.10 -13.04
N ASN A 155 16.85 -0.08 -12.47
CA ASN A 155 18.06 0.54 -12.97
C ASN A 155 18.77 -0.39 -13.95
N VAL A 156 19.51 0.20 -14.88
CA VAL A 156 20.30 -0.51 -15.88
C VAL A 156 21.73 -0.02 -15.79
N THR A 157 22.69 -0.94 -15.75
CA THR A 157 24.13 -0.62 -15.79
C THR A 157 24.82 -1.21 -17.01
N ILE A 158 26.12 -0.97 -17.13
CA ILE A 158 26.98 -1.50 -18.19
C ILE A 158 26.83 -3.04 -18.25
N PRO A 159 26.77 -3.63 -19.45
CA PRO A 159 26.91 -3.00 -20.78
C PRO A 159 25.56 -2.64 -21.45
N TYR A 160 24.45 -2.64 -20.71
CA TYR A 160 23.09 -2.65 -21.30
C TYR A 160 22.43 -1.28 -21.46
N LYS A 161 23.04 -0.20 -20.96
CA LYS A 161 22.42 1.15 -20.95
C LYS A 161 22.00 1.66 -22.34
N THR A 162 22.68 1.26 -23.41
CA THR A 162 22.35 1.67 -24.79
C THR A 162 21.42 0.66 -25.47
N GLU A 163 21.70 -0.64 -25.33
CA GLU A 163 20.96 -1.72 -25.99
C GLU A 163 19.49 -1.80 -25.53
N ILE A 164 19.24 -1.54 -24.24
CA ILE A 164 17.90 -1.59 -23.64
C ILE A 164 16.93 -0.56 -24.25
N MET A 165 17.46 0.53 -24.84
CA MET A 165 16.64 1.63 -25.36
C MET A 165 15.68 1.19 -26.46
N SER A 166 16.05 0.16 -27.23
CA SER A 166 15.21 -0.42 -28.29
C SER A 166 13.91 -1.05 -27.79
N GLN A 167 13.79 -1.32 -26.49
CA GLN A 167 12.61 -1.95 -25.87
C GLN A 167 11.67 -0.93 -25.19
N LEU A 168 11.97 0.37 -25.25
CA LEU A 168 11.23 1.42 -24.54
C LEU A 168 10.16 2.06 -25.41
N ASP A 169 9.01 2.35 -24.83
CA ASP A 169 7.94 3.11 -25.49
C ASP A 169 8.27 4.60 -25.59
N SER A 170 9.06 5.12 -24.65
CA SER A 170 9.51 6.52 -24.64
C SER A 170 10.79 6.68 -23.85
N VAL A 171 11.59 7.67 -24.24
CA VAL A 171 12.86 8.03 -23.60
C VAL A 171 12.82 9.54 -23.30
N SER A 172 13.37 9.95 -22.16
CA SER A 172 13.46 11.38 -21.83
C SER A 172 14.42 12.10 -22.77
N ALA A 173 14.20 13.39 -23.02
CA ALA A 173 15.04 14.18 -23.93
C ALA A 173 16.51 14.25 -23.50
N GLU A 174 16.79 14.13 -22.21
CA GLU A 174 18.14 14.03 -21.64
C GLU A 174 18.78 12.68 -22.01
N ALA A 175 18.06 11.58 -21.80
CA ALA A 175 18.53 10.24 -22.11
C ALA A 175 18.73 10.03 -23.62
N GLU A 176 17.87 10.61 -24.47
CA GLU A 176 18.05 10.63 -25.92
C GLU A 176 19.33 11.38 -26.33
N ARG A 177 19.61 12.54 -25.72
CA ARG A 177 20.84 13.32 -25.98
C ARG A 177 22.10 12.58 -25.54
N ILE A 178 22.04 11.89 -24.41
CA ILE A 178 23.16 11.09 -23.90
C ILE A 178 23.35 9.81 -24.73
N GLY A 179 22.27 9.28 -25.31
CA GLY A 179 22.26 8.01 -26.03
C GLY A 179 22.32 6.79 -25.11
N ALA A 180 21.88 6.93 -23.85
CA ALA A 180 21.89 5.86 -22.86
C ALA A 180 20.79 6.04 -21.79
N VAL A 181 20.25 4.94 -21.27
CA VAL A 181 19.24 4.88 -20.18
C VAL A 181 19.79 4.10 -18.99
N ASN A 182 19.67 4.65 -17.78
CA ASN A 182 20.07 3.99 -16.53
C ASN A 182 18.90 3.75 -15.55
N THR A 183 17.71 4.29 -15.83
CA THR A 183 16.50 4.14 -15.00
C THR A 183 15.30 3.92 -15.91
N ILE A 184 14.50 2.89 -15.64
CA ILE A 184 13.31 2.53 -16.41
C ILE A 184 12.13 2.38 -15.47
N LEU A 185 11.03 3.06 -15.79
CA LEU A 185 9.74 2.88 -15.14
C LEU A 185 8.95 1.77 -15.87
N LEU A 186 8.53 0.74 -15.13
CA LEU A 186 7.75 -0.39 -15.65
C LEU A 186 6.25 -0.18 -15.36
N ASP A 187 5.62 0.72 -16.11
CA ASP A 187 4.18 0.99 -16.02
C ASP A 187 3.45 0.37 -17.22
N GLU A 188 2.23 0.80 -17.55
CA GLU A 188 1.53 0.44 -18.79
C GLU A 188 2.42 0.60 -20.04
N LYS A 189 3.24 1.66 -20.06
CA LYS A 189 4.30 1.91 -21.04
C LYS A 189 5.67 1.98 -20.35
N PHE A 190 6.69 1.45 -21.00
CA PHE A 190 8.08 1.50 -20.56
C PHE A 190 8.71 2.86 -20.86
N LYS A 191 9.14 3.56 -19.82
CA LYS A 191 9.75 4.90 -19.94
C LYS A 191 11.19 4.87 -19.44
N GLY A 192 12.14 5.31 -20.26
CA GLY A 192 13.56 5.39 -19.89
C GLY A 192 14.01 6.80 -19.55
N TYR A 193 14.91 6.88 -18.57
CA TYR A 193 15.55 8.09 -18.09
C TYR A 193 17.04 7.86 -17.90
N ASN A 194 17.78 8.97 -17.82
CA ASN A 194 19.18 8.96 -17.45
C ASN A 194 19.40 9.93 -16.28
N THR A 195 19.76 9.38 -15.12
CA THR A 195 20.02 10.13 -13.89
C THR A 195 21.50 10.37 -13.62
N ASP A 196 22.40 10.00 -14.53
CA ASP A 196 23.84 10.24 -14.39
C ASP A 196 24.21 11.72 -14.65
N TYR A 197 23.24 12.59 -14.98
CA TYR A 197 23.46 14.03 -15.16
C TYR A 197 23.30 14.79 -13.84
N GLY A 198 24.42 15.31 -13.32
CA GLY A 198 24.51 16.04 -12.05
C GLY A 198 25.33 15.35 -10.95
N GLY A 199 25.90 14.17 -11.24
CA GLY A 199 26.70 13.37 -10.30
C GLY A 199 28.23 13.51 -10.44
N PHE A 200 28.72 14.59 -11.06
CA PHE A 200 30.13 15.03 -11.03
C PHE A 200 30.19 16.56 -10.99
#